data_AF-A0A6I9S389-F1
#
_entry.id   AF-A0A6I9S389-F1
#
_cell.length_a   1.000
_cell.length_b   1.000
_cell.length_c   1.000
_cell.angle_alpha   90.00
_cell.angle_beta   90.00
_cell.angle_gamma   90.00
#
_symmetry.space_group_name_H-M   'P 1'
#
loop_
_entity.id
_entity.type
_entity.pdbx_description
1 polymer ?
#
loop_
_entity_poly.entity_id
_entity_poly.type
_entity_poly.pdbx_seq_one_letter_code
_entity_poly.pdbx_strand_id
1 'polypeptide(L)'
;MAGVEKRAGKASSDPGWVIPQWWEETAEAIAYDSCTWPPPITLVCGPGNSGKSTFSRLLLNTLLPRYKRVSYLDTDVGQPEFTTPGCVSLHIIDKQTPDLTILYLKTPERCLFFGDICAKKDPKVYLNCIFSLYDHFLSECYQSTELDNPAKPMLPLVINTSGWVKGIGYDMLVKMLRYMSPSHVVQIRISAESKNLPTGTFWLNGSQKHSAKLFEICAAPKESLNRQVLIKKDACMIRDLRLIAYFRQCLPRDLDISTYQELVHSLALIPPCEVLLPRIKVQHLHCQPSSSDLYHGLDATVVGLAISSWMPTSSEHCTPWCVGLGLVRAVDISKDILYLITPVARSTLEKVDLLLRGSIEIPVCLLQGCRNSSPFMSRNVPQNFEQPELDEHVARAEKQLSELRFR
;
A
#
# COMPACT_ATOMS: atom_id res chain seq x y z
N MET A 1 50.91 19.99 -25.67
CA MET A 1 50.27 18.67 -25.44
C MET A 1 50.33 18.43 -23.94
N ALA A 2 49.26 18.18 -23.18
CA ALA A 2 47.92 17.71 -23.50
C ALA A 2 46.90 18.45 -22.62
N GLY A 3 45.75 18.80 -23.21
CA GLY A 3 44.60 19.34 -22.51
C GLY A 3 43.76 18.23 -21.90
N VAL A 4 43.28 18.48 -20.69
CA VAL A 4 42.36 17.60 -19.96
C VAL A 4 40.97 17.69 -20.59
N GLU A 5 40.53 16.63 -21.26
CA GLU A 5 39.16 16.48 -21.73
C GLU A 5 38.20 16.24 -20.56
N LYS A 6 37.38 17.25 -20.24
CA LYS A 6 36.17 17.08 -19.45
C LYS A 6 35.17 16.24 -20.26
N ARG A 7 34.88 15.02 -19.81
CA ARG A 7 33.72 14.25 -20.29
C ARG A 7 32.44 15.00 -19.90
N ALA A 8 31.84 15.69 -20.86
CA ALA A 8 30.49 16.21 -20.76
C ALA A 8 29.50 15.04 -20.69
N GLY A 9 28.83 14.90 -19.54
CA GLY A 9 27.68 14.00 -19.42
C GLY A 9 26.60 14.45 -20.39
N LYS A 10 26.14 13.53 -21.24
CA LYS A 10 25.05 13.73 -22.18
C LYS A 10 23.77 13.94 -21.37
N ALA A 11 23.32 15.19 -21.24
CA ALA A 11 22.05 15.52 -20.63
C ALA A 11 20.92 14.87 -21.46
N SER A 12 20.21 13.91 -20.88
CA SER A 12 18.96 13.39 -21.45
C SER A 12 17.93 14.51 -21.41
N SER A 13 17.53 14.99 -22.59
CA SER A 13 16.50 16.00 -22.77
C SER A 13 15.09 15.41 -22.63
N ASP A 14 14.75 15.00 -21.41
CA ASP A 14 13.36 14.77 -20.98
C ASP A 14 13.17 15.69 -19.77
N PRO A 15 12.21 16.65 -19.76
CA PRO A 15 12.03 17.53 -18.61
C PRO A 15 11.31 16.77 -17.49
N GLY A 16 12.01 15.78 -16.94
CA GLY A 16 11.53 14.86 -15.92
C GLY A 16 11.35 15.52 -14.57
N TRP A 17 10.55 14.86 -13.73
CA TRP A 17 10.44 15.14 -12.30
C TRP A 17 11.84 15.29 -11.66
N VAL A 18 12.11 16.45 -11.07
CA VAL A 18 13.40 16.72 -10.39
C VAL A 18 13.20 16.53 -8.90
N ILE A 19 13.89 15.52 -8.35
CA ILE A 19 14.01 15.33 -6.90
C ILE A 19 14.83 16.51 -6.35
N PRO A 20 14.36 17.21 -5.31
CA PRO A 20 15.14 18.29 -4.74
C PRO A 20 16.45 17.79 -4.12
N GLN A 21 17.53 18.53 -4.32
CA GLN A 21 18.86 18.17 -3.81
C GLN A 21 18.85 17.92 -2.29
N TRP A 22 18.11 18.72 -1.52
CA TRP A 22 18.03 18.53 -0.06
C TRP A 22 17.34 17.22 0.35
N TRP A 23 16.48 16.63 -0.50
CA TRP A 23 15.94 15.29 -0.26
C TRP A 23 17.00 14.21 -0.51
N GLU A 24 17.80 14.35 -1.56
CA GLU A 24 18.90 13.43 -1.86
C GLU A 24 19.95 13.46 -0.76
N GLU A 25 20.39 14.66 -0.35
CA GLU A 25 21.34 14.86 0.76
C GLU A 25 20.82 14.25 2.06
N THR A 26 19.53 14.41 2.37
CA THR A 26 18.91 13.81 3.55
C THR A 26 18.88 12.27 3.46
N ALA A 27 18.53 11.73 2.29
CA ALA A 27 18.50 10.28 2.08
C ALA A 27 19.90 9.66 2.18
N GLU A 28 20.92 10.33 1.62
CA GLU A 28 22.32 9.93 1.73
C GLU A 28 22.83 10.02 3.17
N ALA A 29 22.51 11.10 3.89
CA ALA A 29 22.86 11.26 5.30
C ALA A 29 22.31 10.13 6.18
N ILE A 30 21.12 9.62 5.87
CA ILE A 30 20.51 8.48 6.57
C ILE A 30 21.17 7.16 6.14
N ALA A 31 21.40 6.96 4.84
CA ALA A 31 21.93 5.70 4.30
C ALA A 31 23.41 5.45 4.66
N TYR A 32 24.18 6.52 4.80
CA TYR A 32 25.63 6.52 5.05
C TYR A 32 26.01 7.18 6.37
N ASP A 33 25.07 7.28 7.31
CA ASP A 33 25.34 7.77 8.66
C ASP A 33 26.50 7.01 9.33
N SER A 34 27.30 7.69 10.15
CA SER A 34 28.54 7.15 10.74
C SER A 34 28.30 5.89 11.58
N CYS A 35 27.10 5.75 12.14
CA CYS A 35 26.63 4.56 12.85
C CYS A 35 25.90 3.62 11.88
N THR A 36 26.62 3.04 10.92
CA THR A 36 26.02 2.08 9.95
C THR A 36 25.59 0.74 10.57
N TRP A 37 25.76 0.59 11.88
CA TRP A 37 25.29 -0.55 12.66
C TRP A 37 24.71 -0.08 14.01
N PRO A 38 23.52 -0.54 14.41
CA PRO A 38 22.61 -1.39 13.63
C PRO A 38 22.03 -0.64 12.40
N PRO A 39 21.49 -1.33 11.37
CA PRO A 39 20.94 -0.69 10.17
C PRO A 39 19.84 0.32 10.53
N PRO A 40 19.68 1.41 9.75
CA PRO A 40 18.72 2.46 10.10
C PRO A 40 17.27 1.95 10.05
N ILE A 41 16.52 2.27 11.10
CA ILE A 41 15.06 2.27 11.11
C ILE A 41 14.61 3.73 11.00
N THR A 42 14.01 4.07 9.87
CA THR A 42 13.65 5.44 9.51
C THR A 42 12.14 5.58 9.33
N LEU A 43 11.53 6.47 10.13
CA LEU A 43 10.11 6.80 10.00
C LEU A 43 9.92 8.14 9.29
N VAL A 44 9.11 8.15 8.24
CA VAL A 44 8.81 9.34 7.43
C VAL A 44 7.39 9.81 7.72
N CYS A 45 7.25 11.04 8.25
CA CYS A 45 5.97 11.62 8.66
C CYS A 45 5.76 13.05 8.13
N GLY A 46 4.52 13.52 8.19
CA GLY A 46 4.11 14.83 7.66
C GLY A 46 2.68 14.82 7.08
N PRO A 47 2.13 15.99 6.73
CA PRO A 47 0.76 16.11 6.27
C PRO A 47 0.49 15.35 4.96
N GLY A 48 -0.79 15.13 4.65
CA GLY A 48 -1.19 14.61 3.34
C GLY A 48 -0.61 15.44 2.20
N ASN A 49 -0.22 14.77 1.11
CA ASN A 49 0.37 15.38 -0.09
C ASN A 49 1.68 16.14 0.12
N SER A 50 2.43 15.89 1.21
CA SER A 50 3.77 16.46 1.40
C SER A 50 4.87 15.74 0.62
N GLY A 51 4.58 14.57 0.02
CA GLY A 51 5.53 13.76 -0.74
C GLY A 51 6.24 12.65 0.05
N LYS A 52 5.66 12.20 1.17
CA LYS A 52 6.20 11.12 2.03
C LYS A 52 6.51 9.83 1.28
N SER A 53 5.58 9.31 0.49
CA SER A 53 5.80 8.07 -0.26
C SER A 53 6.94 8.22 -1.28
N THR A 54 7.01 9.38 -1.94
CA THR A 54 8.10 9.72 -2.87
C THR A 54 9.46 9.78 -2.17
N PHE A 55 9.57 10.48 -1.05
CA PHE A 55 10.80 10.52 -0.25
C PHE A 55 11.16 9.13 0.28
N SER A 56 10.16 8.36 0.75
CA SER A 56 10.38 6.99 1.24
C SER A 56 10.90 6.08 0.12
N ARG A 57 10.45 6.26 -1.12
CA ARG A 57 10.95 5.52 -2.29
C ARG A 57 12.35 5.98 -2.70
N LEU A 58 12.65 7.28 -2.63
CA LEU A 58 14.01 7.80 -2.78
C LEU A 58 14.95 7.15 -1.76
N LEU A 59 14.63 7.23 -0.48
CA LEU A 59 15.42 6.65 0.61
C LEU A 59 15.62 5.14 0.42
N LEU A 60 14.56 4.42 0.06
CA LEU A 60 14.63 3.00 -0.28
C LEU A 60 15.65 2.74 -1.40
N ASN A 61 15.57 3.50 -2.50
CA ASN A 61 16.51 3.38 -3.62
C ASN A 61 17.95 3.75 -3.21
N THR A 62 18.15 4.68 -2.28
CA THR A 62 19.47 5.06 -1.75
C THR A 62 20.06 3.97 -0.84
N LEU A 63 19.24 3.26 -0.06
CA LEU A 63 19.66 2.18 0.84
C LEU A 63 19.99 0.88 0.10
N LEU A 64 19.27 0.56 -0.98
CA LEU A 64 19.37 -0.72 -1.70
C LEU A 64 20.79 -1.07 -2.20
N PRO A 65 21.59 -0.17 -2.79
CA PRO A 65 22.96 -0.46 -3.22
C PRO A 65 23.86 -0.95 -2.08
N ARG A 66 23.60 -0.48 -0.85
CA ARG A 66 24.40 -0.82 0.33
C ARG A 66 23.93 -2.12 0.99
N TYR A 67 22.63 -2.25 1.22
CA TYR A 67 22.08 -3.37 2.02
C TYR A 67 21.61 -4.55 1.17
N LYS A 68 21.50 -4.39 -0.17
CA LYS A 68 20.94 -5.34 -1.15
C LYS A 68 19.44 -5.62 -0.98
N ARG A 69 18.97 -5.66 0.27
CA ARG A 69 17.57 -5.81 0.68
C ARG A 69 17.23 -4.74 1.71
N VAL A 70 16.04 -4.19 1.61
CA VAL A 70 15.53 -3.16 2.53
C VAL A 70 14.09 -3.50 2.88
N SER A 71 13.76 -3.44 4.16
CA SER A 71 12.39 -3.60 4.63
C SER A 71 11.62 -2.30 4.42
N TYR A 72 10.37 -2.38 4.01
CA TYR A 72 9.47 -1.25 3.82
C TYR A 72 8.14 -1.54 4.51
N LEU A 73 7.85 -0.81 5.59
CA LEU A 73 6.59 -0.88 6.31
C LEU A 73 5.71 0.28 5.86
N ASP A 74 4.62 -0.03 5.20
CA ASP A 74 3.64 0.97 4.78
C ASP A 74 2.45 0.95 5.73
N THR A 75 2.18 2.09 6.36
CA THR A 75 1.04 2.25 7.27
C THR A 75 -0.11 3.02 6.63
N ASP A 76 0.04 3.54 5.40
CA ASP A 76 -1.05 4.25 4.72
C ASP A 76 -2.04 3.27 4.06
N VAL A 77 -3.16 3.00 4.74
CA VAL A 77 -4.24 2.14 4.21
C VAL A 77 -5.01 2.80 3.06
N GLY A 78 -4.93 4.11 2.90
CA GLY A 78 -5.65 4.84 1.86
C GLY A 78 -4.90 4.86 0.53
N GLN A 79 -3.60 5.15 0.59
CA GLN A 79 -2.73 5.23 -0.59
C GLN A 79 -1.41 4.47 -0.36
N PRO A 80 -1.47 3.13 -0.20
CA PRO A 80 -0.26 2.35 -0.02
C PRO A 80 0.61 2.39 -1.28
N GLU A 81 1.91 2.17 -1.10
CA GLU A 81 2.94 2.34 -2.11
C GLU A 81 3.12 1.09 -2.99
N PHE A 82 3.07 -0.10 -2.39
CA PHE A 82 3.40 -1.38 -3.05
C PHE A 82 2.25 -2.39 -3.09
N THR A 83 1.12 -2.08 -2.45
CA THR A 83 -0.01 -3.00 -2.30
C THR A 83 -1.33 -2.31 -2.66
N THR A 84 -2.43 -3.01 -2.45
CA THR A 84 -3.79 -2.52 -2.65
C THR A 84 -4.29 -1.71 -1.46
N PRO A 85 -5.23 -0.77 -1.66
CA PRO A 85 -5.87 -0.02 -0.57
C PRO A 85 -6.52 -0.95 0.47
N GLY A 86 -6.60 -0.47 1.71
CA GLY A 86 -7.13 -1.22 2.86
C GLY A 86 -6.13 -2.15 3.51
N CYS A 87 -4.86 -2.16 3.08
CA CYS A 87 -3.81 -3.01 3.63
C CYS A 87 -2.80 -2.19 4.44
N VAL A 88 -2.33 -2.76 5.54
CA VAL A 88 -1.05 -2.40 6.18
C VAL A 88 -0.07 -3.51 5.84
N SER A 89 1.13 -3.18 5.38
CA SER A 89 2.01 -4.18 4.76
C SER A 89 3.49 -3.96 5.02
N LEU A 90 4.18 -5.05 5.27
CA LEU A 90 5.64 -5.13 5.32
C LEU A 90 6.13 -5.81 4.04
N HIS A 91 7.03 -5.14 3.32
CA HIS A 91 7.68 -5.66 2.11
C HIS A 91 9.18 -5.78 2.33
N ILE A 92 9.80 -6.79 1.72
CA ILE A 92 11.25 -6.83 1.56
C ILE A 92 11.60 -6.53 0.11
N ILE A 93 12.19 -5.36 -0.13
CA ILE A 93 12.57 -4.89 -1.46
C ILE A 93 14.03 -5.20 -1.72
N ASP A 94 14.33 -5.68 -2.92
CA ASP A 94 15.64 -6.16 -3.37
C ASP A 94 16.05 -5.57 -4.74
N LYS A 95 15.16 -4.78 -5.36
CA LYS A 95 15.38 -4.17 -6.66
C LYS A 95 14.96 -2.70 -6.62
N GLN A 96 15.83 -1.84 -7.13
CA GLN A 96 15.52 -0.41 -7.28
C GLN A 96 14.43 -0.20 -8.32
N THR A 97 13.54 0.74 -8.03
CA THR A 97 12.56 1.27 -8.98
C THR A 97 12.88 2.74 -9.20
N PRO A 98 13.76 3.07 -10.16
CA PRO A 98 14.27 4.43 -10.33
C PRO A 98 13.18 5.39 -10.82
N ASP A 99 12.22 4.90 -11.61
CA ASP A 99 11.05 5.68 -11.97
C ASP A 99 10.03 5.69 -10.82
N LEU A 100 9.98 6.80 -10.10
CA LEU A 100 9.09 7.03 -8.96
C LEU A 100 7.63 7.26 -9.38
N THR A 101 7.34 7.35 -10.68
CA THR A 101 5.99 7.63 -11.21
C THR A 101 5.20 6.36 -11.53
N ILE A 102 5.90 5.22 -11.65
CA ILE A 102 5.29 3.94 -12.00
C ILE A 102 4.59 3.33 -10.78
N LEU A 103 3.34 2.91 -10.96
CA LEU A 103 2.64 2.08 -9.99
C LEU A 103 3.28 0.69 -9.98
N TYR A 104 3.99 0.38 -8.90
CA TYR A 104 4.69 -0.88 -8.72
C TYR A 104 4.03 -1.68 -7.61
N LEU A 105 3.36 -2.78 -7.97
CA LEU A 105 2.84 -3.75 -7.01
C LEU A 105 3.88 -4.82 -6.71
N LYS A 106 4.06 -5.15 -5.43
CA LYS A 106 4.93 -6.24 -4.99
C LYS A 106 4.22 -7.04 -3.92
N THR A 107 4.28 -8.37 -4.01
CA THR A 107 3.76 -9.24 -2.95
C THR A 107 4.43 -8.89 -1.62
N PRO A 108 3.67 -8.59 -0.56
CA PRO A 108 4.21 -8.30 0.76
C PRO A 108 4.82 -9.55 1.39
N GLU A 109 5.82 -9.35 2.26
CA GLU A 109 6.32 -10.39 3.16
C GLU A 109 5.22 -10.78 4.15
N ARG A 110 4.59 -9.77 4.74
CA ARG A 110 3.40 -9.91 5.59
C ARG A 110 2.45 -8.75 5.36
N CYS A 111 1.16 -9.04 5.44
CA CYS A 111 0.10 -8.08 5.20
C CYS A 111 -1.05 -8.31 6.18
N LEU A 112 -1.66 -7.24 6.66
CA LEU A 112 -2.91 -7.28 7.40
C LEU A 112 -3.94 -6.45 6.63
N PHE A 113 -5.07 -7.08 6.31
CA PHE A 113 -6.17 -6.39 5.66
C PHE A 113 -6.97 -5.65 6.71
N PHE A 114 -6.72 -4.35 6.82
CA PHE A 114 -7.54 -3.45 7.62
C PHE A 114 -8.92 -3.28 7.00
N GLY A 115 -9.05 -3.34 5.68
CA GLY A 115 -10.34 -3.35 4.99
C GLY A 115 -11.05 -2.00 4.95
N ASP A 116 -10.39 -0.90 5.28
CA ASP A 116 -10.90 0.46 5.10
C ASP A 116 -9.75 1.38 4.67
N ILE A 117 -10.08 2.44 3.92
CA ILE A 117 -9.12 3.47 3.49
C ILE A 117 -8.84 4.49 4.60
N CYS A 118 -9.57 4.41 5.72
CA CYS A 118 -9.54 5.37 6.80
C CYS A 118 -9.51 4.64 8.16
N ALA A 119 -8.35 4.66 8.80
CA ALA A 119 -8.13 4.19 10.17
C ALA A 119 -8.92 4.90 11.30
N LYS A 120 -9.76 5.92 11.01
CA LYS A 120 -10.52 6.64 12.05
C LYS A 120 -11.61 5.78 12.67
N LYS A 121 -12.15 4.80 11.92
CA LYS A 121 -13.23 3.93 12.40
C LYS A 121 -12.76 3.07 13.57
N ASP A 122 -11.57 2.49 13.46
CA ASP A 122 -10.97 1.70 14.53
C ASP A 122 -9.45 1.97 14.67
N PRO A 123 -9.08 3.05 15.37
CA PRO A 123 -7.68 3.43 15.57
C PRO A 123 -6.87 2.38 16.35
N LYS A 124 -7.53 1.61 17.23
CA LYS A 124 -6.86 0.59 18.06
C LYS A 124 -6.46 -0.59 17.19
N VAL A 125 -7.40 -1.12 16.40
CA VAL A 125 -7.10 -2.22 15.47
C VAL A 125 -6.04 -1.81 14.46
N TYR A 126 -6.10 -0.58 13.93
CA TYR A 126 -5.07 -0.08 13.02
C TYR A 126 -3.67 -0.07 13.65
N LEU A 127 -3.53 0.43 14.89
CA LEU A 127 -2.24 0.41 15.59
C LEU A 127 -1.76 -1.02 15.87
N ASN A 128 -2.67 -1.93 16.27
CA ASN A 128 -2.32 -3.33 16.48
C ASN A 128 -1.79 -4.00 15.21
N CYS A 129 -2.39 -3.69 14.05
CA CYS A 129 -1.88 -4.19 12.76
C CYS A 129 -0.45 -3.72 12.50
N ILE A 130 -0.18 -2.44 12.74
CA ILE A 130 1.14 -1.85 12.51
C ILE A 130 2.18 -2.44 13.47
N PHE A 131 1.84 -2.53 14.76
CA PHE A 131 2.74 -3.07 15.78
C PHE A 131 3.05 -4.54 15.53
N SER A 132 2.07 -5.33 15.12
CA SER A 132 2.27 -6.73 14.75
C SER A 132 3.24 -6.91 13.58
N LEU A 133 3.14 -6.06 12.55
CA LEU A 133 4.07 -6.07 11.42
C LEU A 133 5.48 -5.61 11.84
N TYR A 134 5.56 -4.61 12.72
CA TYR A 134 6.82 -4.11 13.24
C TYR A 134 7.52 -5.14 14.14
N ASP A 135 6.79 -5.81 15.04
CA ASP A 135 7.31 -6.89 15.88
C ASP A 135 7.82 -8.05 15.03
N HIS A 136 7.07 -8.43 13.99
CA HIS A 136 7.51 -9.43 13.02
C HIS A 136 8.79 -9.01 12.30
N PHE A 137 8.90 -7.75 11.89
CA PHE A 137 10.14 -7.22 11.34
C PHE A 137 11.30 -7.33 12.35
N LEU A 138 11.07 -6.96 13.61
CA LEU A 138 12.11 -7.06 14.63
C LEU A 138 12.59 -8.49 14.81
N SER A 139 11.68 -9.45 14.99
CA SER A 139 12.04 -10.85 15.22
C SER A 139 12.72 -11.49 14.01
N GLU A 140 12.22 -11.22 12.79
CA GLU A 140 12.67 -11.92 11.59
C GLU A 140 13.82 -11.22 10.85
N CYS A 141 13.88 -9.89 10.89
CA CYS A 141 14.75 -9.12 10.01
C CYS A 141 15.76 -8.23 10.76
N TYR A 142 15.62 -8.04 12.07
CA TYR A 142 16.43 -7.07 12.82
C TYR A 142 17.12 -7.64 14.06
N GLN A 143 16.60 -8.71 14.67
CA GLN A 143 17.24 -9.33 15.85
C GLN A 143 18.23 -10.45 15.46
N SER A 144 18.26 -10.90 14.20
CA SER A 144 19.24 -11.90 13.75
C SER A 144 20.63 -11.28 13.68
N THR A 145 21.52 -11.65 14.60
CA THR A 145 22.91 -11.19 14.53
C THR A 145 23.65 -11.94 13.42
N GLU A 146 24.61 -11.28 12.75
CA GLU A 146 25.47 -11.95 11.76
C GLU A 146 26.25 -13.14 12.36
N LEU A 147 26.44 -13.17 13.69
CA LEU A 147 27.01 -14.31 14.41
C LEU A 147 26.05 -15.52 14.44
N ASP A 148 24.75 -15.29 14.54
CA ASP A 148 23.74 -16.36 14.66
C ASP A 148 23.39 -16.97 13.29
N ASN A 149 23.42 -16.17 12.23
CA ASN A 149 23.16 -16.65 10.87
C ASN A 149 23.76 -15.72 9.79
N PRO A 150 24.98 -15.99 9.27
CA PRO A 150 25.59 -15.18 8.22
C PRO A 150 24.82 -15.16 6.90
N ALA A 151 23.81 -16.03 6.73
CA ALA A 151 22.91 -16.01 5.56
C ALA A 151 21.73 -15.02 5.70
N LYS A 152 21.50 -14.41 6.87
CA LYS A 152 20.37 -13.50 7.13
C LYS A 152 20.86 -12.19 7.79
N PRO A 153 21.45 -11.26 7.02
CA PRO A 153 21.91 -9.98 7.56
C PRO A 153 20.73 -9.13 8.06
N MET A 154 20.98 -8.32 9.09
CA MET A 154 19.99 -7.35 9.58
C MET A 154 19.61 -6.37 8.45
N LEU A 155 18.31 -6.12 8.30
CA LEU A 155 17.80 -5.26 7.25
C LEU A 155 17.45 -3.87 7.79
N PRO A 156 17.76 -2.78 7.07
CA PRO A 156 17.21 -1.47 7.37
C PRO A 156 15.69 -1.47 7.13
N LEU A 157 14.99 -0.52 7.76
CA LEU A 157 13.55 -0.35 7.63
C LEU A 157 13.20 1.09 7.27
N VAL A 158 12.43 1.26 6.18
CA VAL A 158 11.74 2.50 5.84
C VAL A 158 10.27 2.37 6.25
N ILE A 159 9.78 3.30 7.06
CA ILE A 159 8.39 3.34 7.54
C ILE A 159 7.70 4.55 6.92
N ASN A 160 6.78 4.31 5.99
CA ASN A 160 5.93 5.34 5.41
C ASN A 160 4.63 5.48 6.20
N THR A 161 4.35 6.68 6.73
CA THR A 161 3.13 6.92 7.50
C THR A 161 2.02 7.58 6.71
N SER A 162 0.77 7.42 7.18
CA SER A 162 -0.35 8.19 6.68
C SER A 162 -0.17 9.70 6.84
N GLY A 163 -0.93 10.49 6.08
CA GLY A 163 -0.89 11.96 6.12
C GLY A 163 -1.62 12.62 7.30
N TRP A 164 -1.96 11.87 8.35
CA TRP A 164 -2.80 12.37 9.43
C TRP A 164 -1.98 12.96 10.57
N VAL A 165 -2.04 14.28 10.69
CA VAL A 165 -1.17 15.05 11.60
C VAL A 165 -1.95 15.82 12.67
N LYS A 166 -3.26 15.57 12.81
CA LYS A 166 -4.15 16.25 13.77
C LYS A 166 -5.10 15.26 14.46
N GLY A 167 -5.56 15.65 15.65
CA GLY A 167 -6.53 14.89 16.44
C GLY A 167 -6.08 13.44 16.66
N ILE A 168 -7.00 12.49 16.49
CA ILE A 168 -6.73 11.05 16.66
C ILE A 168 -5.53 10.58 15.81
N GLY A 169 -5.36 11.09 14.60
CA GLY A 169 -4.24 10.72 13.74
C GLY A 169 -2.88 11.16 14.29
N TYR A 170 -2.83 12.33 14.93
CA TYR A 170 -1.64 12.78 15.64
C TYR A 170 -1.32 11.86 16.82
N ASP A 171 -2.33 11.50 17.63
CA ASP A 171 -2.15 10.61 18.77
C ASP A 171 -1.64 9.22 18.35
N MET A 172 -2.14 8.71 17.22
CA MET A 172 -1.67 7.46 16.62
C MET A 172 -0.21 7.57 16.18
N LEU A 173 0.18 8.67 15.52
CA LEU A 173 1.57 8.91 15.12
C LEU A 173 2.52 8.97 16.31
N VAL A 174 2.14 9.65 17.38
CA VAL A 174 2.93 9.70 18.63
C VAL A 174 3.08 8.30 19.23
N LYS A 175 2.02 7.49 19.25
CA LYS A 175 2.09 6.10 19.71
C LYS A 175 3.02 5.26 18.83
N MET A 176 2.95 5.40 17.52
CA MET A 176 3.87 4.72 16.59
C MET A 176 5.32 5.10 16.85
N LEU A 177 5.63 6.39 16.94
CA LEU A 177 6.98 6.89 17.23
C LEU A 177 7.55 6.37 18.56
N ARG A 178 6.71 6.33 19.61
CA ARG A 178 7.11 5.81 20.93
C ARG A 178 7.33 4.30 20.90
N TYR A 179 6.40 3.56 20.31
CA TYR A 179 6.45 2.10 20.26
C TYR A 179 7.63 1.61 19.42
N MET A 180 7.82 2.19 18.23
CA MET A 180 8.87 1.78 17.29
C MET A 180 10.25 2.32 17.64
N SER A 181 10.33 3.42 18.40
CA SER A 181 11.59 4.07 18.77
C SER A 181 12.60 4.17 17.61
N PRO A 182 12.21 4.73 16.45
CA PRO A 182 13.03 4.69 15.25
C PRO A 182 14.35 5.45 15.46
N SER A 183 15.41 4.96 14.83
CA SER A 183 16.74 5.61 14.84
C SER A 183 16.73 6.97 14.16
N HIS A 184 15.92 7.12 13.12
CA HIS A 184 15.81 8.31 12.29
C HIS A 184 14.34 8.68 12.10
N VAL A 185 14.04 9.98 12.18
CA VAL A 185 12.71 10.52 11.88
C VAL A 185 12.86 11.60 10.83
N VAL A 186 12.12 11.48 9.73
CA VAL A 186 12.05 12.50 8.69
C VAL A 186 10.67 13.15 8.73
N GLN A 187 10.64 14.43 9.09
CA GLN A 187 9.43 15.23 9.13
C GLN A 187 9.39 16.13 7.89
N ILE A 188 8.50 15.82 6.95
CA ILE A 188 8.29 16.64 5.76
C ILE A 188 7.29 17.74 6.07
N ARG A 189 7.72 19.00 5.95
CA ARG A 189 6.92 20.20 6.22
C ARG A 189 6.42 20.83 4.92
N ILE A 190 5.19 21.33 4.93
CA ILE A 190 4.61 22.10 3.81
C ILE A 190 4.54 23.59 4.18
N SER A 191 4.36 24.47 3.19
CA SER A 191 4.25 25.92 3.42
C SER A 191 3.06 26.34 4.29
N ALA A 192 2.02 25.51 4.36
CA ALA A 192 0.87 25.75 5.23
C ALA A 192 1.18 25.34 6.68
N GLU A 193 1.81 26.22 7.46
CA GLU A 193 2.29 25.92 8.82
C GLU A 193 1.23 25.35 9.77
N SER A 194 -0.01 25.81 9.67
CA SER A 194 -1.12 25.31 10.51
C SER A 194 -1.46 23.83 10.26
N LYS A 195 -0.92 23.23 9.20
CA LYS A 195 -1.09 21.81 8.84
C LYS A 195 0.16 20.97 9.15
N ASN A 196 1.25 21.56 9.62
CA ASN A 196 2.46 20.82 9.96
C ASN A 196 2.37 20.20 11.35
N LEU A 197 3.20 19.18 11.57
CA LEU A 197 3.49 18.66 12.90
C LEU A 197 4.33 19.70 13.69
N PRO A 198 4.30 19.66 15.04
CA PRO A 198 5.21 20.48 15.85
C PRO A 198 6.67 20.20 15.49
N THR A 199 7.55 21.18 15.66
CA THR A 199 8.99 21.02 15.46
C THR A 199 9.62 20.18 16.58
N GLY A 200 10.80 19.63 16.32
CA GLY A 200 11.52 18.84 17.32
C GLY A 200 10.87 17.49 17.64
N THR A 201 11.27 16.90 18.76
CA THR A 201 10.86 15.56 19.19
C THR A 201 9.51 15.55 19.91
N PHE A 202 8.45 15.99 19.21
CA PHE A 202 7.10 16.19 19.78
C PHE A 202 6.45 14.93 20.38
N TRP A 203 6.97 13.74 20.09
CA TRP A 203 6.52 12.48 20.66
C TRP A 203 7.19 12.15 22.00
N LEU A 204 8.25 12.86 22.41
CA LEU A 204 8.93 12.63 23.67
C LEU A 204 8.33 13.47 24.78
N ASN A 205 8.15 12.87 25.96
CA ASN A 205 7.91 13.63 27.18
C ASN A 205 9.28 14.13 27.70
N GLY A 206 9.37 15.31 28.31
CA GLY A 206 10.63 16.00 28.64
C GLY A 206 11.65 15.24 29.51
N SER A 207 11.33 14.05 30.01
CA SER A 207 12.24 13.13 30.73
C SER A 207 12.82 11.99 29.86
N GLN A 208 12.28 11.74 28.67
CA GLN A 208 12.70 10.65 27.78
C GLN A 208 13.78 11.15 26.80
N LYS A 209 15.02 10.72 26.99
CA LYS A 209 16.11 10.93 26.02
C LYS A 209 16.18 9.76 25.05
N HIS A 210 15.32 9.73 24.03
CA HIS A 210 15.57 8.88 22.87
C HIS A 210 16.47 9.61 21.88
N SER A 211 17.51 8.93 21.39
CA SER A 211 18.55 9.48 20.54
C SER A 211 18.18 9.56 19.05
N ALA A 212 16.89 9.61 18.72
CA ALA A 212 16.44 9.61 17.32
C ALA A 212 16.97 10.86 16.59
N LYS A 213 17.62 10.66 15.44
CA LYS A 213 18.08 11.74 14.57
C LYS A 213 16.89 12.30 13.79
N LEU A 214 16.54 13.55 14.05
CA LEU A 214 15.42 14.24 13.40
C LEU A 214 15.90 15.06 12.20
N PHE A 215 15.26 14.86 11.05
CA PHE A 215 15.44 15.64 9.84
C PHE A 215 14.12 16.35 9.52
N GLU A 216 14.10 17.68 9.69
CA GLU A 216 12.97 18.51 9.27
C GLU A 216 13.25 19.07 7.87
N ILE A 217 12.54 18.57 6.86
CA ILE A 217 12.76 18.94 5.45
C ILE A 217 11.52 19.56 4.84
N CYS A 218 11.70 20.46 3.88
CA CYS A 218 10.60 21.02 3.12
C CYS A 218 10.09 20.05 2.05
N ALA A 219 8.78 20.05 1.82
CA ALA A 219 8.15 19.38 0.69
C ALA A 219 8.70 19.93 -0.64
N ALA A 220 8.71 19.09 -1.67
CA ALA A 220 9.16 19.49 -2.99
C ALA A 220 8.31 20.66 -3.54
N PRO A 221 8.90 21.62 -4.28
CA PRO A 221 8.15 22.72 -4.89
C PRO A 221 7.05 22.20 -5.81
N LYS A 222 5.88 22.86 -5.79
CA LYS A 222 4.71 22.46 -6.61
C LYS A 222 5.01 22.47 -8.12
N GLU A 223 5.98 23.26 -8.57
CA GLU A 223 6.41 23.35 -9.97
C GLU A 223 7.14 22.09 -10.43
N SER A 224 7.90 21.44 -9.53
CA SER A 224 8.51 20.12 -9.74
C SER A 224 7.46 19.01 -9.79
N LEU A 225 6.35 19.19 -9.07
CA LEU A 225 5.23 18.25 -9.01
C LEU A 225 4.30 18.29 -10.24
N ASN A 226 4.15 19.46 -10.85
CA ASN A 226 3.14 19.69 -11.89
C ASN A 226 3.61 19.38 -13.32
N ARG A 227 4.92 19.28 -13.58
CA ARG A 227 5.41 19.38 -14.98
C ARG A 227 5.39 18.12 -15.83
N GLN A 228 5.08 16.95 -15.26
CA GLN A 228 4.73 15.74 -16.04
C GLN A 228 3.64 14.87 -15.37
N VAL A 229 3.11 15.28 -14.20
CA VAL A 229 1.96 14.60 -13.58
C VAL A 229 0.69 15.29 -14.06
N LEU A 230 0.22 14.93 -15.26
CA LEU A 230 -1.02 15.41 -15.88
C LEU A 230 -2.29 14.90 -15.17
N ILE A 231 -2.16 14.58 -13.89
CA ILE A 231 -3.23 14.09 -13.07
C ILE A 231 -3.07 14.77 -11.70
N LYS A 232 -3.96 15.74 -11.45
CA LYS A 232 -4.55 15.87 -10.11
C LYS A 232 -5.09 14.47 -9.77
N LYS A 233 -4.25 13.54 -9.26
CA LYS A 233 -4.69 12.18 -8.93
C LYS A 233 -5.57 12.32 -7.72
N ASP A 234 -6.87 12.36 -7.98
CA ASP A 234 -7.87 12.06 -6.99
C ASP A 234 -7.42 10.77 -6.27
N ALA A 235 -7.41 10.80 -4.94
CA ALA A 235 -7.05 9.64 -4.15
C ALA A 235 -7.92 8.43 -4.50
N CYS A 236 -9.15 8.65 -4.97
CA CYS A 236 -10.01 7.62 -5.55
C CYS A 236 -9.37 6.93 -6.75
N MET A 237 -8.88 7.69 -7.73
CA MET A 237 -8.32 7.14 -8.96
C MET A 237 -7.09 6.26 -8.71
N ILE A 238 -6.18 6.66 -7.81
CA ILE A 238 -5.01 5.81 -7.47
C ILE A 238 -5.44 4.50 -6.83
N ARG A 239 -6.46 4.54 -5.97
CA ARG A 239 -6.97 3.35 -5.28
C ARG A 239 -7.56 2.37 -6.28
N ASP A 240 -8.38 2.86 -7.21
CA ASP A 240 -8.98 2.05 -8.25
C ASP A 240 -7.90 1.41 -9.12
N LEU A 241 -6.93 2.20 -9.58
CA LEU A 241 -5.83 1.70 -10.42
C LEU A 241 -5.03 0.59 -9.73
N ARG A 242 -4.81 0.69 -8.42
CA ARG A 242 -4.11 -0.36 -7.65
C ARG A 242 -4.91 -1.65 -7.56
N LEU A 243 -6.23 -1.56 -7.35
CA LEU A 243 -7.11 -2.73 -7.35
C LEU A 243 -7.19 -3.37 -8.74
N ILE A 244 -7.33 -2.55 -9.78
CA ILE A 244 -7.30 -3.00 -11.17
C ILE A 244 -5.98 -3.70 -11.49
N ALA A 245 -4.84 -3.09 -11.17
CA ALA A 245 -3.53 -3.68 -11.39
C ALA A 245 -3.32 -4.97 -10.59
N TYR A 246 -3.92 -5.08 -9.41
CA TYR A 246 -3.91 -6.31 -8.62
C TYR A 246 -4.69 -7.43 -9.32
N PHE A 247 -5.95 -7.20 -9.70
CA PHE A 247 -6.79 -8.23 -10.35
C PHE A 247 -6.38 -8.52 -11.80
N ARG A 248 -5.70 -7.59 -12.49
CA ARG A 248 -5.08 -7.83 -13.81
C ARG A 248 -4.07 -8.98 -13.78
N GLN A 249 -3.49 -9.29 -12.63
CA GLN A 249 -2.58 -10.43 -12.46
C GLN A 249 -3.27 -11.79 -12.60
N CYS A 250 -4.62 -11.84 -12.55
CA CYS A 250 -5.38 -13.05 -12.88
C CYS A 250 -5.36 -13.38 -14.39
N LEU A 251 -4.97 -12.43 -15.23
CA LEU A 251 -4.91 -12.57 -16.69
C LEU A 251 -3.46 -12.78 -17.16
N PRO A 252 -3.24 -13.44 -18.31
CA PRO A 252 -1.90 -13.59 -18.89
C PRO A 252 -1.19 -12.25 -19.05
N ARG A 253 0.12 -12.22 -18.81
CA ARG A 253 0.92 -10.97 -18.83
C ARG A 253 1.08 -10.40 -20.25
N ASP A 254 1.08 -11.29 -21.23
CA ASP A 254 1.20 -11.03 -22.67
C ASP A 254 -0.12 -10.65 -23.33
N LEU A 255 -1.26 -10.76 -22.62
CA LEU A 255 -2.54 -10.31 -23.13
C LEU A 255 -2.53 -8.79 -23.31
N ASP A 256 -2.58 -8.34 -24.56
CA ASP A 256 -2.68 -6.92 -24.88
C ASP A 256 -4.05 -6.40 -24.45
N ILE A 257 -4.07 -5.52 -23.44
CA ILE A 257 -5.28 -4.88 -22.95
C ILE A 257 -5.06 -3.40 -23.11
N SER A 258 -5.71 -2.85 -24.14
CA SER A 258 -5.59 -1.46 -24.53
C SER A 258 -6.70 -0.60 -23.95
N THR A 259 -7.85 -1.21 -23.61
CA THR A 259 -9.02 -0.51 -23.07
C THR A 259 -9.53 -1.09 -21.76
N TYR A 260 -10.27 -0.27 -21.02
CA TYR A 260 -10.93 -0.70 -19.81
C TYR A 260 -12.00 -1.77 -20.08
N GLN A 261 -12.73 -1.63 -21.19
CA GLN A 261 -13.77 -2.58 -21.58
C GLN A 261 -13.18 -3.96 -21.87
N GLU A 262 -12.03 -4.03 -22.53
CA GLU A 262 -11.27 -5.27 -22.74
C GLU A 262 -10.84 -5.90 -21.42
N LEU A 263 -10.39 -5.09 -20.46
CA LEU A 263 -10.04 -5.57 -19.12
C LEU A 263 -11.25 -6.21 -18.43
N VAL A 264 -12.38 -5.50 -18.37
CA VAL A 264 -13.59 -6.01 -17.71
C VAL A 264 -14.07 -7.28 -18.38
N HIS A 265 -14.13 -7.29 -19.71
CA HIS A 265 -14.55 -8.45 -20.46
C HIS A 265 -13.64 -9.66 -20.18
N SER A 266 -12.33 -9.44 -20.20
CA SER A 266 -11.35 -10.49 -19.91
C SER A 266 -11.47 -11.02 -18.48
N LEU A 267 -11.64 -10.13 -17.48
CA LEU A 267 -11.87 -10.52 -16.09
C LEU A 267 -13.19 -11.29 -15.91
N ALA A 268 -14.25 -10.91 -16.61
CA ALA A 268 -15.55 -11.58 -16.56
C ALA A 268 -15.53 -12.99 -17.16
N LEU A 269 -14.63 -13.25 -18.11
CA LEU A 269 -14.41 -14.56 -18.72
C LEU A 269 -13.56 -15.50 -17.86
N ILE A 270 -12.93 -15.02 -16.80
CA ILE A 270 -12.15 -15.88 -15.89
C ILE A 270 -13.08 -16.91 -15.24
N PRO A 271 -12.77 -18.22 -15.35
CA PRO A 271 -13.45 -19.24 -14.57
C PRO A 271 -13.20 -19.00 -13.08
N PRO A 272 -14.23 -18.70 -12.27
CA PRO A 272 -14.04 -18.45 -10.85
C PRO A 272 -13.63 -19.74 -10.12
N CYS A 273 -12.86 -19.59 -9.06
CA CYS A 273 -12.65 -20.66 -8.09
C CYS A 273 -13.94 -20.90 -7.32
N GLU A 274 -14.44 -22.13 -7.36
CA GLU A 274 -15.59 -22.56 -6.57
C GLU A 274 -15.13 -22.94 -5.17
N VAL A 275 -15.69 -22.30 -4.15
CA VAL A 275 -15.38 -22.60 -2.75
C VAL A 275 -16.64 -22.94 -1.99
N LEU A 276 -16.61 -24.07 -1.28
CA LEU A 276 -17.73 -24.52 -0.46
C LEU A 276 -17.90 -23.58 0.74
N LEU A 277 -19.09 -22.99 0.89
CA LEU A 277 -19.42 -22.08 1.99
C LEU A 277 -19.14 -22.68 3.39
N PRO A 278 -19.42 -23.96 3.67
CA PRO A 278 -19.12 -24.56 4.98
C PRO A 278 -17.63 -24.59 5.33
N ARG A 279 -16.73 -24.45 4.36
CA ARG A 279 -15.26 -24.42 4.57
C ARG A 279 -14.73 -23.03 4.83
N ILE A 280 -15.54 -21.99 4.64
CA ILE A 280 -15.15 -20.59 4.76
C ILE A 280 -15.92 -19.92 5.90
N LYS A 281 -15.16 -19.26 6.78
CA LYS A 281 -15.69 -18.28 7.73
C LYS A 281 -15.66 -16.89 7.12
N VAL A 282 -16.60 -16.04 7.51
CA VAL A 282 -16.60 -14.63 7.10
C VAL A 282 -16.53 -13.78 8.35
N GLN A 283 -15.57 -12.86 8.38
CA GLN A 283 -15.41 -11.88 9.45
C GLN A 283 -15.62 -10.49 8.87
N HIS A 284 -16.65 -9.80 9.36
CA HIS A 284 -16.90 -8.40 9.04
C HIS A 284 -15.98 -7.50 9.87
N LEU A 285 -15.21 -6.65 9.20
CA LEU A 285 -14.30 -5.70 9.82
C LEU A 285 -15.04 -4.39 10.11
N HIS A 286 -14.78 -3.79 11.27
CA HIS A 286 -15.30 -2.48 11.72
C HIS A 286 -16.82 -2.34 11.83
N CYS A 287 -17.57 -3.43 11.63
CA CYS A 287 -19.02 -3.44 11.67
C CYS A 287 -19.54 -4.71 12.33
N GLN A 288 -20.63 -4.60 13.08
CA GLN A 288 -21.40 -5.75 13.52
C GLN A 288 -22.44 -6.06 12.43
N PRO A 289 -22.53 -7.31 11.93
CA PRO A 289 -23.51 -7.64 10.90
C PRO A 289 -24.93 -7.39 11.43
N SER A 290 -25.75 -6.70 10.63
CA SER A 290 -27.16 -6.42 10.96
C SER A 290 -28.08 -7.61 10.70
N SER A 291 -27.65 -8.57 9.89
CA SER A 291 -28.38 -9.79 9.53
C SER A 291 -27.76 -11.03 10.18
N SER A 292 -28.60 -12.04 10.45
CA SER A 292 -28.15 -13.39 10.79
C SER A 292 -27.43 -14.09 9.63
N ASP A 293 -27.69 -13.65 8.40
CA ASP A 293 -27.12 -14.22 7.19
C ASP A 293 -25.69 -13.72 7.00
N LEU A 294 -24.73 -14.56 7.39
CA LEU A 294 -23.29 -14.30 7.37
C LEU A 294 -22.74 -14.02 5.96
N TYR A 295 -23.42 -14.50 4.92
CA TYR A 295 -22.98 -14.38 3.52
C TYR A 295 -23.68 -13.25 2.76
N HIS A 296 -24.66 -12.58 3.37
CA HIS A 296 -25.41 -11.52 2.72
C HIS A 296 -24.50 -10.32 2.42
N GLY A 297 -24.57 -9.78 1.20
CA GLY A 297 -23.78 -8.63 0.79
C GLY A 297 -22.31 -8.92 0.50
N LEU A 298 -21.96 -10.19 0.23
CA LEU A 298 -20.65 -10.57 -0.32
C LEU A 298 -20.63 -10.52 -1.86
N ASP A 299 -21.76 -10.55 -2.54
CA ASP A 299 -21.81 -10.41 -3.99
C ASP A 299 -21.19 -9.10 -4.46
N ALA A 300 -20.38 -9.16 -5.52
CA ALA A 300 -19.69 -7.99 -6.06
C ALA A 300 -18.82 -7.28 -5.01
N THR A 301 -18.07 -8.02 -4.20
CA THR A 301 -17.21 -7.42 -3.18
C THR A 301 -15.75 -7.83 -3.26
N VAL A 302 -14.88 -6.92 -2.81
CA VAL A 302 -13.49 -7.23 -2.51
C VAL A 302 -13.39 -7.69 -1.05
N VAL A 303 -12.73 -8.82 -0.86
CA VAL A 303 -12.48 -9.43 0.45
C VAL A 303 -10.99 -9.70 0.64
N GLY A 304 -10.52 -9.61 1.88
CA GLY A 304 -9.21 -10.14 2.26
C GLY A 304 -9.29 -11.65 2.42
N LEU A 305 -8.28 -12.36 1.93
CA LEU A 305 -8.14 -13.81 2.07
C LEU A 305 -7.15 -14.08 3.20
N ALA A 306 -7.57 -14.86 4.19
CA ALA A 306 -6.76 -15.14 5.37
C ALA A 306 -6.85 -16.62 5.78
N ILE A 307 -5.85 -17.03 6.56
CA ILE A 307 -5.77 -18.35 7.18
C ILE A 307 -5.93 -18.13 8.69
N SER A 308 -6.99 -18.64 9.29
CA SER A 308 -7.38 -18.36 10.68
C SER A 308 -6.31 -18.78 11.70
N SER A 309 -5.51 -19.81 11.37
CA SER A 309 -4.40 -20.25 12.20
C SER A 309 -3.15 -19.36 12.11
N TRP A 310 -3.07 -18.50 11.09
CA TRP A 310 -1.91 -17.63 10.85
C TRP A 310 -2.12 -16.30 11.56
N MET A 311 -1.97 -16.32 12.88
CA MET A 311 -2.08 -15.12 13.71
C MET A 311 -0.71 -14.47 13.94
N PRO A 312 -0.66 -13.13 14.06
CA PRO A 312 0.51 -12.45 14.63
C PRO A 312 0.79 -12.89 16.07
N THR A 313 2.06 -12.88 16.47
CA THR A 313 2.53 -13.45 17.74
C THR A 313 2.20 -12.60 18.99
N SER A 314 1.82 -11.32 18.85
CA SER A 314 1.99 -10.35 19.95
C SER A 314 0.81 -9.43 20.29
N SER A 315 -0.45 -9.71 19.91
CA SER A 315 -1.55 -8.87 20.42
C SER A 315 -2.91 -9.54 20.55
N GLU A 316 -3.54 -9.30 21.71
CA GLU A 316 -4.99 -9.43 21.88
C GLU A 316 -5.69 -8.58 20.80
N HIS A 317 -6.65 -9.17 20.08
CA HIS A 317 -7.44 -8.53 19.00
C HIS A 317 -6.77 -8.35 17.63
N CYS A 318 -5.77 -9.17 17.26
CA CYS A 318 -5.22 -9.11 15.90
C CYS A 318 -6.07 -9.87 14.88
N THR A 319 -6.17 -9.32 13.66
CA THR A 319 -6.64 -10.05 12.49
C THR A 319 -5.53 -11.00 12.01
N PRO A 320 -5.88 -12.18 11.46
CA PRO A 320 -4.88 -13.07 10.88
C PRO A 320 -4.20 -12.46 9.66
N TRP A 321 -3.01 -12.98 9.34
CA TRP A 321 -2.24 -12.57 8.16
C TRP A 321 -3.08 -12.72 6.89
N CYS A 322 -3.16 -11.64 6.13
CA CYS A 322 -3.80 -11.60 4.83
C CYS A 322 -2.81 -12.10 3.76
N VAL A 323 -3.21 -13.13 3.02
CA VAL A 323 -2.39 -13.72 1.94
C VAL A 323 -2.65 -13.06 0.58
N GLY A 324 -3.68 -12.22 0.49
CA GLY A 324 -4.05 -11.47 -0.72
C GLY A 324 -5.53 -11.10 -0.69
N LEU A 325 -5.98 -10.42 -1.74
CA LEU A 325 -7.39 -10.11 -1.94
C LEU A 325 -8.06 -11.07 -2.92
N GLY A 326 -9.37 -11.21 -2.76
CA GLY A 326 -10.26 -11.90 -3.69
C GLY A 326 -11.45 -11.03 -4.09
N LEU A 327 -11.93 -11.26 -5.30
CA LEU A 327 -13.14 -10.67 -5.86
C LEU A 327 -14.24 -11.73 -5.82
N VAL A 328 -15.25 -11.53 -4.97
CA VAL A 328 -16.41 -12.41 -4.89
C VAL A 328 -17.35 -12.06 -6.05
N ARG A 329 -17.47 -12.98 -7.01
CA ARG A 329 -18.33 -12.82 -8.18
C ARG A 329 -19.79 -13.04 -7.84
N ALA A 330 -20.07 -14.11 -7.11
CA ALA A 330 -21.41 -14.49 -6.69
C ALA A 330 -21.35 -15.46 -5.50
N VAL A 331 -22.41 -15.47 -4.71
CA VAL A 331 -22.69 -16.48 -3.69
C VAL A 331 -23.97 -17.23 -4.06
N ASP A 332 -23.86 -18.54 -4.28
CA ASP A 332 -24.99 -19.43 -4.53
C ASP A 332 -25.29 -20.23 -3.26
N ILE A 333 -26.19 -19.68 -2.44
CA ILE A 333 -26.64 -20.27 -1.17
C ILE A 333 -27.34 -21.62 -1.43
N SER A 334 -28.02 -21.79 -2.57
CA SER A 334 -28.74 -23.03 -2.87
C SER A 334 -27.81 -24.22 -3.12
N LYS A 335 -26.57 -23.95 -3.56
CA LYS A 335 -25.54 -24.95 -3.80
C LYS A 335 -24.44 -24.95 -2.75
N ASP A 336 -24.51 -24.07 -1.77
CA ASP A 336 -23.44 -23.82 -0.81
C ASP A 336 -22.08 -23.49 -1.46
N ILE A 337 -22.09 -22.73 -2.56
CA ILE A 337 -20.86 -22.38 -3.32
C ILE A 337 -20.68 -20.86 -3.38
N LEU A 338 -19.45 -20.40 -3.13
CA LEU A 338 -18.95 -19.06 -3.40
C LEU A 338 -18.03 -19.09 -4.62
N TYR A 339 -18.22 -18.14 -5.54
CA TYR A 339 -17.40 -17.99 -6.74
C TYR A 339 -16.40 -16.85 -6.56
N LEU A 340 -15.11 -17.16 -6.56
CA LEU A 340 -14.03 -16.23 -6.25
C LEU A 340 -13.04 -16.07 -7.41
N ILE A 341 -12.62 -14.83 -7.70
CA ILE A 341 -11.51 -14.51 -8.59
C ILE A 341 -10.36 -13.94 -7.75
N THR A 342 -9.14 -14.48 -7.89
CA THR A 342 -7.98 -13.99 -7.15
C THR A 342 -6.67 -14.33 -7.87
N PRO A 343 -5.64 -13.47 -7.81
CA PRO A 343 -4.31 -13.80 -8.30
C PRO A 343 -3.49 -14.60 -7.27
N VAL A 344 -4.05 -14.91 -6.10
CA VAL A 344 -3.37 -15.74 -5.08
C VAL A 344 -3.16 -17.14 -5.63
N ALA A 345 -1.92 -17.65 -5.50
CA ALA A 345 -1.54 -18.96 -5.99
C ALA A 345 -2.40 -20.08 -5.35
N ARG A 346 -2.76 -21.08 -6.16
CA ARG A 346 -3.62 -22.20 -5.76
C ARG A 346 -3.14 -22.92 -4.49
N SER A 347 -1.83 -23.14 -4.36
CA SER A 347 -1.23 -23.80 -3.19
C SER A 347 -1.42 -23.04 -1.87
N THR A 348 -1.57 -21.71 -1.94
CA THR A 348 -1.91 -20.89 -0.77
C THR A 348 -3.42 -20.80 -0.60
N LEU A 349 -4.17 -20.65 -1.70
CA LEU A 349 -5.62 -20.54 -1.69
C LEU A 349 -6.31 -21.77 -1.06
N GLU A 350 -5.77 -22.98 -1.27
CA GLU A 350 -6.28 -24.22 -0.67
C GLU A 350 -6.25 -24.23 0.87
N LYS A 351 -5.46 -23.35 1.48
CA LYS A 351 -5.32 -23.20 2.94
C LYS A 351 -6.22 -22.10 3.51
N VAL A 352 -6.79 -21.25 2.66
CA VAL A 352 -7.65 -20.14 3.07
C VAL A 352 -8.98 -20.68 3.60
N ASP A 353 -9.30 -20.29 4.83
CA ASP A 353 -10.52 -20.68 5.55
C ASP A 353 -11.29 -19.48 6.10
N LEU A 354 -10.80 -18.25 5.85
CA LEU A 354 -11.38 -17.01 6.35
C LEU A 354 -11.41 -15.91 5.27
N LEU A 355 -12.59 -15.31 5.09
CA LEU A 355 -12.79 -14.09 4.32
C LEU A 355 -12.96 -12.90 5.26
N LEU A 356 -12.15 -11.86 5.03
CA LEU A 356 -12.20 -10.60 5.76
C LEU A 356 -12.99 -9.59 4.94
N ARG A 357 -14.21 -9.26 5.35
CA ARG A 357 -15.07 -8.29 4.65
C ARG A 357 -14.94 -6.91 5.28
N GLY A 358 -14.36 -5.97 4.52
CA GLY A 358 -14.26 -4.56 4.90
C GLY A 358 -15.18 -3.64 4.08
N SER A 359 -14.85 -2.36 4.07
CA SER A 359 -15.46 -1.30 3.26
C SER A 359 -14.71 -1.01 1.95
N ILE A 360 -13.76 -1.87 1.54
CA ILE A 360 -13.16 -1.76 0.20
C ILE A 360 -14.18 -2.22 -0.84
N GLU A 361 -14.46 -1.33 -1.77
CA GLU A 361 -15.40 -1.53 -2.87
C GLU A 361 -14.66 -1.91 -4.15
N ILE A 362 -15.38 -2.58 -5.05
CA ILE A 362 -14.89 -2.80 -6.41
C ILE A 362 -14.87 -1.45 -7.13
N PRO A 363 -13.80 -1.12 -7.88
CA PRO A 363 -13.80 0.03 -8.76
C PRO A 363 -15.05 0.05 -9.66
N VAL A 364 -15.80 1.16 -9.64
CA VAL A 364 -17.11 1.28 -10.34
C VAL A 364 -17.00 0.90 -11.81
N CYS A 365 -15.89 1.26 -12.43
CA CYS A 365 -15.60 0.91 -13.82
C CYS A 365 -15.63 -0.61 -14.06
N LEU A 366 -15.19 -1.47 -13.11
CA LEU A 366 -15.26 -2.93 -13.26
C LEU A 366 -16.72 -3.43 -13.28
N LEU A 367 -17.65 -2.72 -12.63
CA LEU A 367 -19.04 -3.13 -12.56
C LEU A 367 -19.80 -2.95 -13.89
N GLN A 368 -19.23 -2.24 -14.88
CA GLN A 368 -19.87 -2.06 -16.18
C GLN A 368 -19.58 -3.23 -17.13
N GLY A 369 -20.59 -4.04 -17.41
CA GLY A 369 -20.54 -5.04 -18.49
C GLY A 369 -21.11 -4.50 -19.78
N CYS A 370 -20.70 -5.08 -20.91
CA CYS A 370 -21.31 -4.81 -22.21
C CYS A 370 -22.85 -4.88 -22.11
N ARG A 371 -23.50 -3.73 -22.40
CA ARG A 371 -24.92 -3.53 -22.70
C ARG A 371 -25.88 -4.56 -22.06
N ASN A 372 -26.45 -4.19 -20.92
CA ASN A 372 -27.63 -4.77 -20.23
C ASN A 372 -27.40 -5.77 -19.08
N SER A 373 -26.18 -6.04 -18.65
CA SER A 373 -25.92 -6.74 -17.37
C SER A 373 -24.51 -6.47 -16.85
N SER A 374 -24.39 -6.06 -15.58
CA SER A 374 -23.09 -6.02 -14.89
C SER A 374 -22.53 -7.44 -14.76
N PRO A 375 -21.25 -7.71 -15.08
CA PRO A 375 -20.67 -9.05 -15.09
C PRO A 375 -20.36 -9.55 -13.67
N PHE A 376 -20.40 -8.65 -12.68
CA PHE A 376 -20.10 -8.92 -11.27
C PHE A 376 -21.31 -8.75 -10.35
N MET A 377 -22.49 -8.37 -10.87
CA MET A 377 -23.70 -8.20 -10.06
C MET A 377 -24.80 -9.17 -10.49
N SER A 378 -25.49 -9.74 -9.50
CA SER A 378 -26.78 -10.39 -9.69
C SER A 378 -27.83 -9.37 -10.18
N ARG A 379 -28.85 -9.83 -10.93
CA ARG A 379 -29.92 -9.00 -11.55
C ARG A 379 -30.77 -8.17 -10.56
N ASN A 380 -30.55 -8.29 -9.25
CA ASN A 380 -31.43 -7.75 -8.21
C ASN A 380 -30.93 -6.47 -7.52
N VAL A 381 -29.87 -5.82 -7.99
CA VAL A 381 -29.37 -4.56 -7.39
C VAL A 381 -29.82 -3.34 -8.21
N PRO A 382 -30.45 -2.32 -7.61
CA PRO A 382 -30.89 -1.12 -8.33
C PRO A 382 -29.69 -0.33 -8.90
N GLN A 383 -29.76 0.03 -10.19
CA GLN A 383 -28.78 0.89 -10.84
C GLN A 383 -29.13 2.36 -10.57
N ASN A 384 -28.50 2.98 -9.56
CA ASN A 384 -28.66 4.41 -9.28
C ASN A 384 -27.35 5.16 -9.59
N PHE A 385 -26.93 5.18 -10.86
CA PHE A 385 -25.84 6.06 -11.32
C PHE A 385 -26.32 6.89 -12.51
N GLU A 386 -26.17 8.20 -12.45
CA GLU A 386 -26.48 9.09 -13.57
C GLU A 386 -25.43 8.91 -14.69
N GLN A 387 -25.89 8.63 -15.91
CA GLN A 387 -25.06 8.38 -17.10
C GLN A 387 -23.92 9.41 -17.37
N PRO A 388 -24.10 10.73 -17.13
CA PRO A 388 -23.07 11.74 -17.46
C PRO A 388 -21.84 11.72 -16.55
N GLU A 389 -22.00 11.52 -15.23
CA GLU A 389 -20.86 11.37 -14.31
C GLU A 389 -20.07 10.10 -14.65
N LEU A 390 -20.80 9.07 -15.07
CA LEU A 390 -20.29 7.75 -15.39
C LEU A 390 -19.41 7.72 -16.65
N ASP A 391 -19.81 8.42 -17.72
CA ASP A 391 -19.03 8.57 -18.95
C ASP A 391 -17.72 9.35 -18.68
N GLU A 392 -17.75 10.33 -17.76
CA GLU A 392 -16.55 11.05 -17.34
C GLU A 392 -15.59 10.14 -16.54
N HIS A 393 -16.11 9.28 -15.67
CA HIS A 393 -15.31 8.28 -14.96
C HIS A 393 -14.65 7.27 -15.91
N VAL A 394 -15.35 6.81 -16.95
CA VAL A 394 -14.83 5.89 -17.96
C VAL A 394 -13.77 6.56 -18.85
N ALA A 395 -14.03 7.77 -19.36
CA ALA A 395 -13.04 8.51 -20.14
C ALA A 395 -11.76 8.83 -19.34
N ARG A 396 -11.91 9.13 -18.03
CA ARG A 396 -10.78 9.25 -17.12
C ARG A 396 -10.06 7.91 -16.95
N ALA A 397 -10.76 6.79 -16.83
CA ALA A 397 -10.17 5.45 -16.69
C ALA A 397 -9.45 4.95 -17.95
N GLU A 398 -9.93 5.29 -19.15
CA GLU A 398 -9.27 4.96 -20.43
C GLU A 398 -7.94 5.72 -20.58
N LYS A 399 -7.92 6.99 -20.19
CA LYS A 399 -6.66 7.75 -20.07
C LYS A 399 -5.72 7.12 -19.03
N GLN A 400 -6.24 6.57 -17.93
CA GLN A 400 -5.43 5.91 -16.90
C GLN A 400 -4.79 4.60 -17.40
N LEU A 401 -5.48 3.83 -18.24
CA LEU A 401 -4.99 2.53 -18.73
C LEU A 401 -3.88 2.70 -19.77
N SER A 402 -3.99 3.69 -20.65
CA SER A 402 -2.94 4.04 -21.62
C SER A 402 -1.64 4.56 -20.98
N GLU A 403 -1.71 5.09 -19.76
CA GLU A 403 -0.55 5.55 -18.98
C GLU A 403 0.06 4.44 -18.09
N LEU A 404 -0.66 3.34 -17.85
CA LEU A 404 -0.11 2.16 -17.20
C LEU A 404 0.81 1.44 -18.18
N ARG A 405 2.09 1.79 -18.16
CA ARG A 405 3.16 0.91 -18.66
C ARG A 405 3.19 -0.32 -17.73
N PHE A 406 2.27 -1.27 -17.91
CA PHE A 406 2.36 -2.57 -17.28
C PHE A 406 3.66 -3.23 -17.75
N ARG A 407 4.69 -3.23 -16.89
CA ARG A 407 5.94 -3.96 -17.07
C ARG A 407 6.28 -4.75 -15.81
#